data_AF-A0A534WMY0-F1
#
_entry.id   AF-A0A534WMY0-F1
#
_cell.length_a   1.000
_cell.length_b   1.000
_cell.length_c   1.000
_cell.angle_alpha   90.00
_cell.angle_beta   90.00
_cell.angle_gamma   90.00
#
_symmetry.space_group_name_H-M   'P 1'
#
loop_
_entity.id
_entity.type
_entity.pdbx_description
1 polymer ?
#
loop_
_entity_poly.entity_id
_entity_poly.type
_entity_poly.pdbx_seq_one_letter_code
_entity_poly.pdbx_strand_id
1 'polypeptide(L)'
;MPDVPAGPATSPVIQLYHWVRRPIPFMEECAARYGDRFTIRLPIFGEAGDRPPLVFFSDPEAVKEIFTGNDDELRAGEANAPLLPLLGEHSLLMLDGARHLHERRLMMPPFHGERMQAYGETMCEVTDASIEAWPAGRPFPIHPHMQRIT
;
A
#
# COMPACT_ATOMS: atom_id res chain seq x y z
N MET A 1 -19.13 20.46 -6.69
CA MET A 1 -18.08 19.45 -6.41
C MET A 1 -17.22 19.38 -7.66
N PRO A 2 -15.89 19.29 -7.55
CA PRO A 2 -15.05 19.04 -8.71
C PRO A 2 -15.57 17.79 -9.45
N ASP A 3 -15.54 17.83 -10.78
CA ASP A 3 -16.01 16.72 -11.61
C ASP A 3 -15.04 15.54 -11.44
N VAL A 4 -15.51 14.47 -10.82
CA VAL A 4 -14.72 13.25 -10.59
C VAL A 4 -15.15 12.16 -11.57
N PRO A 5 -14.24 11.26 -11.97
CA PRO A 5 -14.57 10.16 -12.86
C PRO A 5 -15.78 9.34 -12.42
N ALA A 6 -16.45 8.71 -13.37
CA ALA A 6 -17.58 7.84 -13.06
C ALA A 6 -17.14 6.64 -12.22
N GLY A 7 -18.09 6.08 -11.46
CA GLY A 7 -17.86 4.91 -10.62
C GLY A 7 -19.16 4.25 -10.22
N PRO A 8 -19.12 3.19 -9.39
CA PRO A 8 -20.32 2.49 -8.94
C PRO A 8 -21.32 3.44 -8.28
N ALA A 9 -22.57 3.41 -8.76
CA ALA A 9 -23.68 4.18 -8.20
C ALA A 9 -24.23 3.60 -6.88
N THR A 10 -23.71 2.44 -6.46
CA THR A 10 -24.06 1.81 -5.18
C THR A 10 -23.63 2.68 -4.00
N SER A 11 -24.28 2.48 -2.85
CA SER A 11 -23.96 3.25 -1.64
C SER A 11 -22.53 2.97 -1.16
N PRO A 12 -21.86 3.92 -0.49
CA PRO A 12 -20.48 3.74 0.01
C PRO A 12 -20.32 2.52 0.94
N VAL A 13 -21.36 2.14 1.68
CA VAL A 13 -21.34 0.93 2.54
C VAL A 13 -21.30 -0.34 1.72
N ILE A 14 -22.03 -0.40 0.59
CA ILE A 14 -21.99 -1.55 -0.33
C ILE A 14 -20.62 -1.61 -1.02
N GLN A 15 -20.05 -0.46 -1.41
CA GLN A 15 -18.72 -0.40 -1.98
C GLN A 15 -17.66 -0.88 -0.98
N LEU A 16 -17.73 -0.44 0.27
CA LEU A 16 -16.86 -0.92 1.35
C LEU A 16 -16.99 -2.42 1.58
N TYR A 17 -18.21 -2.95 1.58
CA TYR A 17 -18.45 -4.38 1.72
C TYR A 17 -17.74 -5.19 0.63
N HIS A 18 -17.84 -4.75 -0.63
CA HIS A 18 -17.15 -5.38 -1.74
C HIS A 18 -15.63 -5.22 -1.65
N TRP A 19 -15.14 -4.04 -1.27
CA TRP A 19 -13.72 -3.79 -1.03
C TRP A 19 -13.13 -4.75 0.01
N VAL A 20 -13.83 -4.96 1.13
CA VAL A 20 -13.33 -5.83 2.22
C VAL A 20 -13.43 -7.31 1.85
N ARG A 21 -14.51 -7.75 1.19
CA ARG A 21 -14.77 -9.19 0.96
C ARG A 21 -14.27 -9.74 -0.37
N ARG A 22 -14.16 -8.89 -1.39
CA ARG A 22 -13.80 -9.27 -2.75
C ARG A 22 -13.07 -8.12 -3.48
N PRO A 23 -11.96 -7.60 -2.94
CA PRO A 23 -11.30 -6.41 -3.48
C PRO A 23 -10.89 -6.58 -4.95
N ILE A 24 -10.26 -7.70 -5.30
CA ILE A 24 -9.78 -7.95 -6.66
C ILE A 24 -10.95 -8.02 -7.65
N PRO A 25 -11.96 -8.91 -7.50
CA PRO A 25 -13.10 -8.92 -8.42
C PRO A 25 -13.85 -7.59 -8.50
N PHE A 26 -13.98 -6.87 -7.38
CA PHE A 26 -14.65 -5.56 -7.37
C PHE A 26 -13.89 -4.52 -8.20
N MET A 27 -12.56 -4.47 -8.10
CA MET A 27 -11.74 -3.58 -8.91
C MET A 27 -11.75 -3.98 -10.38
N GLU A 28 -11.70 -5.28 -10.71
CA GLU A 28 -11.81 -5.77 -12.08
C GLU A 28 -13.17 -5.42 -12.71
N GLU A 29 -14.27 -5.58 -11.98
CA GLU A 29 -15.61 -5.16 -12.40
C GLU A 29 -15.67 -3.64 -12.67
N CYS A 30 -15.02 -2.84 -11.83
CA CYS A 30 -14.94 -1.40 -12.03
C CYS A 30 -14.11 -1.06 -13.27
N ALA A 31 -12.93 -1.64 -13.42
CA ALA A 31 -12.06 -1.41 -14.58
C ALA A 31 -12.74 -1.81 -15.89
N ALA A 32 -13.42 -2.96 -15.92
CA ALA A 32 -14.15 -3.42 -17.09
C ALA A 32 -15.31 -2.49 -17.49
N ARG A 33 -15.93 -1.80 -16.53
CA ARG A 33 -17.10 -0.94 -16.76
C ARG A 33 -16.75 0.52 -16.99
N TYR A 34 -15.74 1.03 -16.31
CA TYR A 34 -15.40 2.45 -16.25
C TYR A 34 -14.06 2.78 -16.92
N GLY A 35 -13.30 1.76 -17.32
CA GLY A 35 -12.01 1.91 -17.98
C GLY A 35 -10.85 2.04 -17.00
N ASP A 36 -9.82 2.75 -17.45
CA ASP A 36 -8.55 2.96 -16.75
C ASP A 36 -8.61 3.99 -15.61
N ARG A 37 -9.74 4.69 -15.47
CA ARG A 37 -9.94 5.71 -14.43
C ARG A 37 -11.37 5.68 -13.90
N PHE A 38 -11.50 5.41 -12.60
CA PHE A 38 -12.81 5.33 -11.97
C PHE A 38 -12.79 5.74 -10.49
N THR A 39 -13.97 6.00 -9.95
CA THR A 39 -14.12 6.44 -8.56
C THR A 39 -14.77 5.38 -7.67
N ILE A 40 -14.15 5.11 -6.52
CA ILE A 40 -14.74 4.30 -5.43
C ILE A 40 -14.90 5.19 -4.20
N ARG A 41 -16.05 5.09 -3.53
CA ARG A 41 -16.36 5.79 -2.28
C ARG A 41 -16.21 4.85 -1.11
N LEU A 42 -15.09 4.98 -0.39
CA LEU A 42 -14.79 4.19 0.81
C LEU A 42 -14.86 5.07 2.06
N PRO A 43 -15.83 4.87 2.96
CA PRO A 43 -16.05 5.74 4.12
C PRO A 43 -15.05 5.51 5.27
N ILE A 44 -13.84 5.07 4.94
CA ILE A 44 -12.73 4.78 5.85
C ILE A 44 -11.52 5.69 5.61
N PHE A 45 -11.51 6.47 4.51
CA PHE A 45 -10.48 7.45 4.19
C PHE A 45 -11.00 8.86 4.45
N GLY A 46 -10.14 9.72 5.01
CA GLY A 46 -10.49 11.09 5.43
C GLY A 46 -11.06 11.17 6.85
N GLU A 47 -11.25 12.40 7.32
CA GLU A 47 -11.75 12.70 8.67
C GLU A 47 -13.28 12.55 8.78
N ALA A 48 -13.79 12.58 10.02
CA ALA A 48 -15.23 12.53 10.28
C ALA A 48 -15.92 13.81 9.78
N GLY A 49 -16.42 13.77 8.55
CA GLY A 49 -17.11 14.90 7.89
C GLY A 49 -16.57 15.21 6.50
N ASP A 50 -15.34 14.77 6.20
CA ASP A 50 -14.69 14.92 4.89
C ASP A 50 -14.10 13.57 4.46
N ARG A 51 -14.88 12.83 3.69
CA ARG A 51 -14.52 11.49 3.17
C ARG A 51 -14.39 11.59 1.66
N PRO A 52 -13.21 12.01 1.15
CA PRO A 52 -13.05 12.20 -0.27
C PRO A 52 -13.24 10.86 -1.01
N PRO A 53 -13.79 10.90 -2.23
CA PRO A 53 -13.78 9.72 -3.09
C PRO A 53 -12.34 9.34 -3.45
N LEU A 54 -12.09 8.04 -3.60
CA LEU A 54 -10.83 7.54 -4.15
C LEU A 54 -10.94 7.43 -5.66
N VAL A 55 -9.99 8.02 -6.37
CA VAL A 55 -9.88 7.89 -7.83
C VAL A 55 -8.76 6.91 -8.14
N PHE A 56 -9.10 5.83 -8.83
CA PHE A 56 -8.18 4.81 -9.28
C PHE A 56 -7.71 5.13 -10.68
N PHE A 57 -6.43 4.89 -10.94
CA PHE A 57 -5.78 5.07 -12.23
C PHE A 57 -5.00 3.79 -12.57
N SER A 58 -5.19 3.27 -13.78
CA SER A 58 -4.39 2.17 -14.34
C SER A 58 -3.77 2.49 -15.70
N ASP A 59 -4.02 3.68 -16.24
CA ASP A 59 -3.31 4.20 -17.41
C ASP A 59 -1.83 4.48 -17.04
N PRO A 60 -0.84 3.96 -17.80
CA PRO A 60 0.56 4.13 -17.48
C PRO A 60 1.06 5.59 -17.44
N GLU A 61 0.51 6.48 -18.27
CA GLU A 61 0.91 7.89 -18.29
C GLU A 61 0.36 8.63 -17.07
N ALA A 62 -0.90 8.37 -16.70
CA ALA A 62 -1.48 8.91 -15.47
C ALA A 62 -0.75 8.40 -14.22
N VAL A 63 -0.41 7.11 -14.19
CA VAL A 63 0.40 6.53 -13.11
C VAL A 63 1.75 7.24 -13.03
N LYS A 64 2.45 7.41 -14.16
CA LYS A 64 3.72 8.14 -14.19
C LYS A 64 3.57 9.56 -13.66
N GLU A 65 2.54 10.29 -14.10
CA GLU A 65 2.25 11.65 -13.62
C GLU A 65 2.07 11.68 -12.09
N ILE A 66 1.30 10.76 -11.52
CA ILE A 66 1.10 10.65 -10.06
C ILE A 66 2.42 10.37 -9.34
N PHE A 67 3.24 9.43 -9.84
CA PHE A 67 4.51 9.07 -9.19
C PHE A 67 5.63 10.09 -9.38
N THR A 68 5.52 11.00 -10.35
CA THR A 68 6.49 12.09 -10.60
C THR A 68 5.94 13.48 -10.30
N GLY A 69 4.72 13.57 -9.75
CA GLY A 69 4.05 14.83 -9.48
C GLY A 69 4.69 15.59 -8.32
N ASN A 70 4.16 16.77 -8.03
CA ASN A 70 4.68 17.62 -6.97
C ASN A 70 4.35 17.05 -5.58
N ASP A 71 5.35 16.80 -4.75
CA ASP A 71 5.22 16.31 -3.36
C ASP A 71 4.45 17.27 -2.44
N ASP A 72 4.27 18.55 -2.83
CA ASP A 72 3.42 19.50 -2.10
C ASP A 72 1.93 19.40 -2.50
N GLU A 73 1.62 18.76 -3.63
CA GLU A 73 0.25 18.55 -4.12
C GLU A 73 -0.21 17.10 -3.88
N LEU A 74 0.69 16.12 -4.02
CA LEU A 74 0.40 14.70 -3.88
C LEU A 74 0.91 14.18 -2.53
N ARG A 75 0.11 14.43 -1.48
CA ARG A 75 0.45 14.15 -0.07
C ARG A 75 0.04 12.75 0.35
N ALA A 76 0.99 11.80 0.31
CA ALA A 76 0.74 10.41 0.65
C ALA A 76 0.55 10.20 2.16
N GLY A 77 1.25 10.97 3.01
CA GLY A 77 1.10 10.91 4.46
C GLY A 77 -0.31 11.30 4.92
N GLU A 78 -0.84 12.39 4.36
CA GLU A 78 -2.23 12.83 4.56
C GLU A 78 -3.24 11.75 4.13
N ALA A 79 -3.03 11.12 2.98
CA ALA A 79 -3.88 10.03 2.50
C ALA A 79 -3.84 8.77 3.41
N ASN A 80 -2.73 8.56 4.13
CA ASN A 80 -2.53 7.43 5.03
C ASN A 80 -3.09 7.63 6.45
N ALA A 81 -3.84 8.71 6.71
CA ALA A 81 -4.46 8.99 8.01
C ALA A 81 -5.20 7.79 8.66
N PRO A 82 -5.88 6.88 7.92
CA PRO A 82 -6.52 5.71 8.53
C PRO A 82 -5.55 4.74 9.24
N LEU A 83 -4.26 4.78 8.89
CA LEU A 83 -3.22 3.96 9.51
C LEU A 83 -2.61 4.61 10.76
N LEU A 84 -2.99 5.85 11.08
CA LEU A 84 -2.41 6.62 12.19
C LEU A 84 -2.45 5.88 13.54
N PRO A 85 -3.55 5.21 13.97
CA PRO A 85 -3.58 4.50 15.25
C PRO A 85 -2.59 3.34 15.35
N LEU A 86 -2.17 2.77 14.20
CA LEU A 86 -1.24 1.65 14.14
C LEU A 86 0.22 2.13 14.04
N LEU A 87 0.46 3.18 13.25
CA LEU A 87 1.80 3.61 12.87
C LEU A 87 2.33 4.82 13.65
N GLY A 88 1.44 5.65 14.20
CA GLY A 88 1.77 6.87 14.93
C GLY A 88 2.21 8.03 14.03
N GLU A 89 2.12 9.25 14.56
CA GLU A 89 2.34 10.54 13.86
C GLU A 89 3.79 10.76 13.37
N HIS A 90 4.72 9.90 13.76
CA HIS A 90 6.14 9.98 13.40
C HIS A 90 6.58 8.87 12.45
N SER A 91 5.71 7.94 12.09
CA SER A 91 6.03 6.92 11.07
C SER A 91 6.33 7.57 9.75
N LEU A 92 7.37 7.10 9.05
CA LEU A 92 7.75 7.61 7.74
C LEU A 92 6.58 7.61 6.74
N LEU A 93 5.65 6.65 6.86
CA LEU A 93 4.46 6.54 6.00
C LEU A 93 3.42 7.64 6.24
N MET A 94 3.45 8.32 7.39
CA MET A 94 2.52 9.41 7.73
C MET A 94 3.08 10.80 7.40
N LEU A 95 4.35 10.88 7.00
CA LEU A 95 5.04 12.15 6.80
C LEU A 95 5.02 12.55 5.33
N ASP A 96 4.99 13.87 5.09
CA ASP A 96 5.13 14.45 3.76
C ASP A 96 6.24 15.52 3.72
N GLY A 97 6.62 15.92 2.51
CA GLY A 97 7.54 17.02 2.23
C GLY A 97 8.89 16.94 2.96
N ALA A 98 9.37 18.07 3.47
CA ALA A 98 10.70 18.19 4.08
C ALA A 98 10.91 17.24 5.29
N ARG A 99 9.85 16.99 6.08
CA ARG A 99 9.92 16.10 7.23
C ARG A 99 10.07 14.64 6.80
N HIS A 100 9.29 14.21 5.81
CA HIS A 100 9.46 12.90 5.18
C HIS A 100 10.88 12.70 4.62
N LEU A 101 11.39 13.68 3.85
CA LEU A 101 12.74 13.63 3.28
C LEU A 101 13.83 13.60 4.34
N HIS A 102 13.63 14.27 5.48
CA HIS A 102 14.57 14.23 6.59
C HIS A 102 14.62 12.84 7.23
N GLU A 103 13.49 12.31 7.67
CA GLU A 103 13.41 11.00 8.32
C GLU A 103 13.86 9.87 7.38
N ARG A 104 13.46 9.92 6.10
CA ARG A 104 13.92 8.96 5.09
C ARG A 104 15.45 8.95 5.00
N ARG A 105 16.11 10.12 4.95
CA ARG A 105 17.57 10.20 4.87
C ARG A 105 18.26 9.59 6.09
N LEU A 106 17.66 9.70 7.28
CA LEU A 106 18.19 9.08 8.49
C LEU A 106 18.00 7.56 8.49
N MET A 107 16.91 7.06 7.91
CA MET A 107 16.58 5.63 7.87
C MET A 107 17.25 4.85 6.75
N MET A 108 17.62 5.49 5.64
CA MET A 108 18.19 4.82 4.46
C MET A 108 19.61 4.23 4.60
N PRO A 109 20.55 4.73 5.45
CA PRO A 109 21.94 4.26 5.45
C PRO A 109 22.16 2.75 5.70
N PRO A 110 21.38 2.06 6.57
CA PRO A 110 21.45 0.60 6.69
C PRO A 110 21.08 -0.14 5.39
N PHE A 111 20.29 0.47 4.52
CA PHE A 111 19.81 -0.16 3.28
C PHE A 111 20.74 0.01 2.07
N HIS A 112 22.01 0.40 2.27
CA HIS A 112 22.96 0.66 1.20
C HIS A 112 24.32 -0.02 1.41
N GLY A 113 24.99 -0.34 0.30
CA GLY A 113 26.39 -0.74 0.26
C GLY A 113 26.70 -1.99 1.08
N GLU A 114 27.82 -1.97 1.80
CA GLU A 114 28.33 -3.09 2.59
C GLU A 114 27.36 -3.56 3.69
N ARG A 115 26.54 -2.67 4.25
CA ARG A 115 25.55 -3.04 5.28
C ARG A 115 24.45 -3.95 4.72
N MET A 116 24.02 -3.72 3.49
CA MET A 116 23.05 -4.59 2.82
C MET A 116 23.65 -5.98 2.54
N GLN A 117 24.94 -6.06 2.23
CA GLN A 117 25.62 -7.34 1.99
C GLN A 117 25.65 -8.18 3.26
N ALA A 118 25.99 -7.59 4.41
CA ALA A 118 25.95 -8.27 5.70
C ALA A 118 24.54 -8.77 6.06
N TYR A 119 23.49 -7.98 5.79
CA TYR A 119 22.11 -8.45 5.95
C TYR A 119 21.78 -9.61 5.03
N GLY A 120 22.29 -9.60 3.79
CA GLY A 120 22.11 -10.71 2.84
C GLY A 120 22.68 -12.03 3.37
N GLU A 121 23.86 -12.01 3.96
CA GLU A 121 24.46 -13.21 4.59
C GLU A 121 23.57 -13.74 5.72
N THR A 122 23.13 -12.88 6.64
CA THR A 122 22.20 -13.27 7.71
C THR A 122 20.87 -13.81 7.17
N MET A 123 20.31 -13.20 6.13
CA MET A 123 19.08 -13.68 5.48
C MET A 123 19.26 -15.08 4.92
N CYS A 124 20.39 -15.37 4.26
CA CYS A 124 20.71 -16.71 3.76
C CYS A 124 20.81 -17.72 4.91
N GLU A 125 21.58 -17.41 5.96
CA GLU A 125 21.75 -18.30 7.12
C GLU A 125 20.42 -18.65 7.80
N VAL A 126 19.57 -17.65 8.05
CA VAL A 126 18.24 -17.85 8.66
C VAL A 126 17.32 -18.66 7.74
N THR A 127 17.42 -18.42 6.43
CA THR A 127 16.62 -19.14 5.43
C THR A 127 17.03 -20.61 5.34
N ASP A 128 18.34 -20.89 5.25
CA ASP A 128 18.87 -22.25 5.19
C ASP A 128 18.49 -23.05 6.44
N ALA A 129 18.71 -22.48 7.63
CA ALA A 129 18.30 -23.09 8.89
C ALA A 129 16.78 -23.32 8.98
N SER A 130 15.96 -22.45 8.38
CA SER A 130 14.53 -22.65 8.30
C SER A 130 14.17 -23.83 7.40
N ILE A 131 14.77 -23.91 6.20
CA ILE A 131 14.50 -24.94 5.19
C ILE A 131 14.92 -26.33 5.67
N GLU A 132 16.04 -26.46 6.39
CA GLU A 132 16.48 -27.73 6.96
C GLU A 132 15.42 -28.38 7.88
N ALA A 133 14.60 -27.55 8.54
CA ALA A 133 13.51 -28.01 9.41
C ALA A 133 12.20 -28.32 8.66
N TRP A 134 12.15 -28.16 7.33
CA TRP A 134 10.92 -28.35 6.56
C TRP A 134 10.59 -29.84 6.36
N PRO A 135 9.29 -30.20 6.29
CA PRO A 135 8.90 -31.56 5.96
C PRO A 135 9.35 -31.99 4.56
N ALA A 136 10.12 -33.08 4.49
CA ALA A 136 10.49 -33.71 3.23
C ALA A 136 9.45 -34.76 2.79
N GLY A 137 9.18 -34.84 1.48
CA GLY A 137 8.36 -35.90 0.89
C GLY A 137 6.86 -35.83 1.20
N ARG A 138 6.38 -34.75 1.81
CA ARG A 138 4.94 -34.53 2.06
C ARG A 138 4.55 -33.06 1.91
N PRO A 139 3.32 -32.75 1.48
CA PRO A 139 2.81 -31.39 1.45
C PRO A 139 2.73 -30.77 2.86
N PHE A 140 2.99 -29.47 2.95
CA PHE A 140 2.85 -28.67 4.18
C PHE A 140 2.52 -27.21 3.82
N PRO A 141 1.95 -26.41 4.74
CA PRO A 141 1.65 -25.01 4.46
C PRO A 141 2.93 -24.17 4.52
N ILE A 142 3.33 -23.57 3.40
CA ILE A 142 4.58 -22.78 3.33
C ILE A 142 4.50 -21.42 4.05
N HIS A 143 3.31 -20.80 4.08
CA HIS A 143 3.14 -19.43 4.60
C HIS A 143 3.62 -19.25 6.05
N PRO A 144 3.23 -20.10 7.03
CA PRO A 144 3.75 -19.97 8.40
C PRO A 144 5.28 -20.12 8.50
N HIS A 145 5.89 -20.91 7.62
CA HIS A 145 7.34 -21.11 7.60
C HIS A 145 8.07 -19.86 7.06
N MET A 146 7.51 -19.22 6.03
CA MET A 146 8.02 -17.97 5.48
C MET A 146 7.84 -16.81 6.46
N GLN A 147 6.65 -16.67 7.05
CA GLN A 147 6.35 -15.59 8.00
C GLN A 147 7.25 -15.62 9.24
N ARG A 148 7.70 -16.81 9.68
CA ARG A 148 8.58 -16.94 10.85
C ARG A 148 9.98 -16.34 10.63
N ILE A 149 10.41 -16.17 9.38
CA ILE A 149 11.74 -15.66 9.02
C ILE A 149 11.69 -14.23 8.45
N THR A 150 10.54 -13.54 8.54
CA THR A 150 10.31 -12.16 8.07
C THR A 150 9.61 -11.35 9.14
#